data_AF-A0A0D2NV56-F1
#
_entry.id   AF-A0A0D2NV56-F1
#
_cell.length_a   1.000
_cell.length_b   1.000
_cell.length_c   1.000
_cell.angle_alpha   90.00
_cell.angle_beta   90.00
_cell.angle_gamma   90.00
#
_symmetry.space_group_name_H-M   'P 1'
#
loop_
_entity.id
_entity.type
_entity.pdbx_description
1 polymer ?
#
loop_
_entity_poly.entity_id
_entity_poly.type
_entity_poly.pdbx_seq_one_letter_code
_entity_poly.pdbx_strand_id
1 'polypeptide(L)'
;MLGWLGGSIALVVFCGVTLWCSFMLSDMYEVDGRKHGTYGDAVISVLGRGSAVAVTVCQLSNLVLSSIGYSVAAGESMKMVVHSHCDVRDTGCGSTVWQMSIVFGITQLFFSQMPTLESAWWSSMVGAAMSVLYSTAALGMGAASVGRKLEPRVKAFGVFNALGAIAFAYSFSAVLLEVQDTIHEPPKSKLTMRRAVGASMAVTFVFYVGVGFVGYAALGDATPGNILTGFNSPKALVTAANAMVLVHMK
;
A
#
# COMPACT_ATOMS: atom_id res chain seq x y z
N MET A 1 15.45 6.39 11.25
CA MET A 1 14.48 6.38 12.38
C MET A 1 14.33 5.03 13.08
N LEU A 2 14.05 3.91 12.41
CA LEU A 2 14.27 2.58 13.02
C LEU A 2 15.73 2.08 12.85
N GLY A 3 16.49 2.73 11.97
CA GLY A 3 17.78 2.22 11.51
C GLY A 3 17.61 1.00 10.62
N TRP A 4 18.71 0.54 10.04
CA TRP A 4 18.74 -0.62 9.14
C TRP A 4 18.22 -1.89 9.82
N LEU A 5 18.70 -2.15 11.04
CA LEU A 5 18.36 -3.35 11.79
C LEU A 5 16.89 -3.36 12.22
N GLY A 6 16.42 -2.27 12.83
CA GLY A 6 15.04 -2.15 13.28
C GLY A 6 14.04 -2.24 12.11
N GLY A 7 14.34 -1.58 10.99
CA GLY A 7 13.50 -1.64 9.79
C GLY A 7 13.41 -3.05 9.21
N SER A 8 14.54 -3.75 9.13
CA SER A 8 14.59 -5.13 8.63
C SER A 8 13.80 -6.09 9.52
N ILE A 9 13.99 -6.01 10.84
CA ILE A 9 13.25 -6.84 11.80
C ILE A 9 11.76 -6.56 11.69
N ALA A 10 11.36 -5.28 11.64
CA ALA A 10 9.95 -4.91 11.51
C ALA A 10 9.34 -5.45 10.22
N LEU A 11 10.01 -5.32 9.07
CA LEU A 11 9.52 -5.86 7.80
C LEU A 11 9.32 -7.39 7.86
N VAL A 12 10.26 -8.13 8.45
CA VAL A 12 10.14 -9.59 8.60
C VAL A 12 8.98 -9.96 9.53
N VAL A 13 8.86 -9.28 10.67
CA VAL A 13 7.80 -9.55 11.65
C VAL A 13 6.42 -9.26 11.07
N PHE A 14 6.22 -8.09 10.47
CA PHE A 14 4.93 -7.73 9.88
C PHE A 14 4.58 -8.62 8.69
N CYS A 15 5.54 -8.97 7.83
CA CYS A 15 5.35 -9.93 6.76
C CYS A 15 4.89 -11.30 7.29
N GLY A 16 5.59 -11.83 8.30
CA GLY A 16 5.27 -13.12 8.92
C GLY A 16 3.89 -13.14 9.60
N VAL A 17 3.57 -12.10 10.37
CA VAL A 17 2.25 -11.95 11.00
C VAL A 17 1.15 -11.87 9.95
N THR A 18 1.33 -11.07 8.91
CA THR A 18 0.32 -10.94 7.85
C THR A 18 0.13 -12.24 7.10
N LEU A 19 1.21 -12.96 6.75
CA LEU A 19 1.09 -14.29 6.13
C LEU A 19 0.31 -15.27 6.99
N TRP A 20 0.64 -15.33 8.28
CA TRP A 20 -0.04 -16.19 9.24
C TRP A 20 -1.54 -15.87 9.31
N CYS A 21 -1.87 -14.59 9.51
CA CYS A 21 -3.25 -14.12 9.56
C CYS A 21 -4.01 -14.40 8.26
N SER A 22 -3.40 -14.16 7.09
CA SER A 22 -4.03 -14.43 5.80
C SER A 22 -4.27 -15.93 5.56
N PHE A 23 -3.38 -16.81 6.00
CA PHE A 23 -3.58 -18.26 5.87
C PHE A 23 -4.66 -18.79 6.79
N MET A 24 -4.75 -18.26 8.01
CA MET A 24 -5.85 -18.56 8.93
C MET A 24 -7.18 -18.06 8.36
N LEU A 25 -7.20 -16.83 7.86
CA LEU A 25 -8.41 -16.24 7.29
C LEU A 25 -8.88 -17.01 6.04
N SER A 26 -7.96 -17.50 5.22
CA SER A 26 -8.31 -18.33 4.06
C SER A 26 -8.93 -19.69 4.43
N ASP A 27 -8.58 -20.24 5.60
CA ASP A 27 -9.25 -21.44 6.14
C ASP A 27 -10.66 -21.13 6.66
N MET A 28 -10.88 -19.91 7.20
CA MET A 28 -12.20 -19.48 7.70
C MET A 28 -13.23 -19.23 6.59
N TYR A 29 -12.82 -19.25 5.33
CA TYR A 29 -13.76 -19.18 4.19
C TYR A 29 -14.74 -20.35 4.16
N GLU A 30 -14.31 -21.55 4.55
CA GLU A 30 -15.17 -22.75 4.58
C GLU A 30 -15.04 -23.42 5.95
N VAL A 31 -16.03 -23.22 6.82
CA VAL A 31 -16.12 -23.82 8.16
C VAL A 31 -17.29 -24.80 8.19
N ASP A 32 -17.04 -26.03 8.63
CA ASP A 32 -18.06 -27.10 8.70
C ASP A 32 -18.84 -27.31 7.39
N GLY A 33 -18.15 -27.15 6.25
CA GLY A 33 -18.73 -27.30 4.91
C GLY A 33 -19.62 -26.13 4.46
N ARG A 34 -19.72 -25.05 5.25
CA ARG A 34 -20.42 -23.81 4.87
C ARG A 34 -19.41 -22.76 4.41
N LYS A 35 -19.68 -22.16 3.25
CA LYS A 35 -18.86 -21.07 2.70
C LYS A 35 -19.32 -19.73 3.26
N HIS A 36 -18.36 -18.87 3.56
CA HIS A 36 -18.55 -17.50 4.03
C HIS A 36 -17.87 -16.54 3.06
N GLY A 37 -18.66 -15.90 2.19
CA GLY A 37 -18.16 -15.01 1.15
C GLY A 37 -17.70 -13.64 1.67
N THR A 38 -18.15 -13.22 2.84
CA THR A 38 -17.75 -11.95 3.47
C THR A 38 -17.10 -12.17 4.82
N TYR A 39 -16.20 -11.26 5.19
CA TYR A 39 -15.55 -11.28 6.50
C TYR A 39 -16.55 -11.15 7.64
N GLY A 40 -17.58 -10.32 7.48
CA GLY A 40 -18.64 -10.15 8.46
C GLY A 40 -19.42 -11.45 8.71
N ASP A 41 -19.80 -12.16 7.63
CA ASP A 41 -20.55 -13.42 7.75
C ASP A 41 -19.73 -14.52 8.44
N ALA A 42 -18.44 -14.59 8.14
CA ALA A 42 -17.52 -15.54 8.78
C ALA A 42 -17.37 -15.26 10.29
N VAL A 43 -17.26 -14.00 10.68
CA VAL A 43 -17.14 -13.63 12.10
C VAL A 43 -18.45 -13.89 12.86
N ILE A 44 -19.60 -13.60 12.25
CA ILE A 44 -20.91 -13.87 12.87
C ILE A 44 -21.12 -15.37 13.07
N SER A 45 -20.76 -16.20 12.09
CA SER A 45 -20.95 -17.64 12.17
C SER A 45 -20.05 -18.31 13.22
N VAL A 46 -18.80 -17.85 13.35
CA VAL A 46 -17.81 -18.48 14.24
C VAL A 46 -17.78 -17.86 15.64
N LEU A 47 -17.82 -16.54 15.78
CA LEU A 47 -17.68 -15.83 17.07
C LEU A 47 -18.99 -15.27 17.65
N GLY A 48 -20.08 -15.31 16.87
CA GLY A 48 -21.38 -14.77 17.27
C GLY A 48 -21.51 -13.25 17.14
N ARG A 49 -22.74 -12.76 17.32
CA ARG A 49 -23.12 -11.36 17.01
C ARG A 49 -22.40 -10.29 17.85
N GLY A 50 -22.13 -10.55 19.13
CA GLY A 50 -21.47 -9.59 20.01
C GLY A 50 -20.03 -9.28 19.57
N SER A 51 -19.25 -10.34 19.36
CA SER A 51 -17.87 -10.26 18.85
C SER A 51 -17.81 -9.68 17.44
N ALA A 52 -18.82 -9.97 16.60
CA ALA A 52 -18.91 -9.43 15.25
C ALA A 52 -18.99 -7.91 15.20
N VAL A 53 -19.65 -7.27 16.18
CA VAL A 53 -19.68 -5.79 16.26
C VAL A 53 -18.27 -5.25 16.53
N ALA A 54 -17.56 -5.79 17.51
CA ALA A 54 -16.21 -5.34 17.86
C ALA A 54 -15.24 -5.51 16.69
N VAL A 55 -15.27 -6.67 16.04
CA VAL A 55 -14.40 -6.97 14.90
C VAL A 55 -14.73 -6.11 13.68
N THR A 56 -16.02 -5.89 13.39
CA THR A 56 -16.46 -4.97 12.31
C THR A 56 -15.98 -3.54 12.57
N VAL A 57 -16.06 -3.06 13.82
CA VAL A 57 -15.55 -1.71 14.18
C VAL A 57 -14.05 -1.61 13.90
N CYS A 58 -13.26 -2.62 14.30
CA CYS A 58 -11.82 -2.66 14.00
C CYS A 58 -11.54 -2.70 12.49
N GLN A 59 -12.27 -3.52 11.73
CA GLN A 59 -12.11 -3.64 10.29
C GLN A 59 -12.43 -2.32 9.58
N LEU A 60 -13.59 -1.71 9.87
CA LEU A 60 -13.98 -0.43 9.30
C LEU A 60 -12.99 0.69 9.65
N SER A 61 -12.49 0.71 10.88
CA SER A 61 -11.47 1.67 11.29
C SER A 61 -10.19 1.51 10.47
N ASN A 62 -9.75 0.27 10.22
CA ASN A 62 -8.59 0.00 9.38
C ASN A 62 -8.82 0.41 7.91
N LEU A 63 -10.01 0.14 7.35
CA LEU A 63 -10.36 0.58 6.00
C LEU A 63 -10.33 2.10 5.88
N VAL A 64 -10.97 2.82 6.81
CA VAL A 64 -11.00 4.29 6.82
C VAL A 64 -9.60 4.87 6.94
N LEU A 65 -8.79 4.34 7.87
CA LEU A 65 -7.40 4.79 8.03
C LEU A 65 -6.57 4.52 6.77
N SER A 66 -6.79 3.38 6.13
CA SER A 66 -6.09 3.02 4.90
C SER A 66 -6.48 3.93 3.74
N SER A 67 -7.77 4.24 3.60
CA SER A 67 -8.26 5.20 2.60
C SER A 67 -7.65 6.58 2.80
N ILE A 68 -7.57 7.08 4.03
CA ILE A 68 -6.90 8.35 4.34
C ILE A 68 -5.43 8.30 3.91
N GLY A 69 -4.73 7.21 4.24
CA GLY A 69 -3.33 7.00 3.85
C GLY A 69 -3.14 7.06 2.33
N TYR A 70 -4.00 6.39 1.57
CA TYR A 70 -3.98 6.44 0.11
C TYR A 70 -4.29 7.83 -0.43
N SER A 71 -5.29 8.54 0.12
CA SER A 71 -5.62 9.91 -0.32
C SER A 71 -4.46 10.88 -0.10
N VAL A 72 -3.76 10.79 1.04
CA VAL A 72 -2.59 11.64 1.32
C VAL A 72 -1.43 11.31 0.38
N ALA A 73 -1.12 10.02 0.18
CA ALA A 73 -0.04 9.59 -0.72
C ALA A 73 -0.31 10.00 -2.17
N ALA A 74 -1.56 9.89 -2.63
CA ALA A 74 -1.98 10.37 -3.93
C ALA A 74 -1.90 11.91 -4.02
N GLY A 75 -2.32 12.63 -2.98
CA GLY A 75 -2.18 14.09 -2.91
C GLY A 75 -0.73 14.57 -3.03
N GLU A 76 0.21 13.90 -2.35
CA GLU A 76 1.65 14.16 -2.47
C GLU A 76 2.16 13.87 -3.88
N SER A 77 1.76 12.74 -4.47
CA SER A 77 2.18 12.34 -5.82
C SER A 77 1.65 13.28 -6.89
N MET A 78 0.39 13.69 -6.79
CA MET A 78 -0.26 14.62 -7.72
C MET A 78 0.35 16.01 -7.63
N LYS A 79 0.68 16.48 -6.42
CA LYS A 79 1.43 17.73 -6.24
C LYS A 79 2.75 17.70 -7.00
N MET A 80 3.51 16.60 -6.94
CA MET A 80 4.77 16.47 -7.68
C MET A 80 4.58 16.51 -9.19
N VAL A 81 3.52 15.88 -9.72
CA VAL A 81 3.18 15.91 -11.15
C VAL A 81 2.76 17.30 -11.60
N VAL A 82 1.97 18.04 -10.81
CA VAL A 82 1.58 19.42 -11.12
C VAL A 82 2.80 20.34 -11.11
N HIS A 83 3.64 20.25 -10.08
CA HIS A 83 4.84 21.07 -9.96
C HIS A 83 5.83 20.88 -11.12
N SER A 84 5.87 19.71 -11.77
CA SER A 84 6.77 19.52 -12.92
C SER A 84 6.31 20.22 -14.19
N HIS A 85 5.03 20.60 -14.27
CA HIS A 85 4.46 21.31 -15.43
C HIS A 85 4.34 22.82 -15.19
N CYS A 86 4.64 23.29 -13.98
CA CYS A 86 4.63 24.71 -13.67
C CYS A 86 5.94 25.38 -14.05
N ASP A 87 5.81 26.56 -14.64
CA ASP A 87 6.95 27.40 -14.99
C ASP A 87 7.51 28.12 -13.76
N VAL A 88 8.82 28.35 -13.72
CA VAL A 88 9.54 28.92 -12.55
C VAL A 88 9.08 30.33 -12.18
N ARG A 89 8.35 31.01 -13.07
CA ARG A 89 7.83 32.37 -12.89
C ARG A 89 6.44 32.43 -12.28
N ASP A 90 5.76 31.30 -12.12
CA ASP A 90 4.37 31.27 -11.67
C ASP A 90 4.31 31.16 -10.14
N THR A 91 4.12 32.30 -9.46
CA THR A 91 4.09 32.41 -7.99
C THR A 91 2.87 31.70 -7.37
N GLY A 92 1.94 31.22 -8.18
CA GLY A 92 0.74 30.49 -7.79
C GLY A 92 0.82 28.96 -7.92
N CYS A 93 1.93 28.38 -8.39
CA CYS A 93 2.07 26.92 -8.48
C CYS A 93 2.36 26.27 -7.12
N GLY A 94 1.38 26.36 -6.23
CA GLY A 94 1.39 25.76 -4.91
C GLY A 94 0.08 25.03 -4.68
N SER A 95 -0.17 23.95 -5.42
CA SER A 95 -1.23 23.03 -5.03
C SER A 95 -0.85 22.37 -3.70
N THR A 96 -1.60 22.67 -2.66
CA THR A 96 -1.38 22.05 -1.36
C THR A 96 -1.79 20.58 -1.45
N VAL A 97 -1.16 19.73 -0.62
CA VAL A 97 -1.47 18.30 -0.58
C VAL A 97 -2.96 18.08 -0.30
N TRP A 98 -3.58 18.91 0.55
CA TRP A 98 -5.00 18.80 0.87
C TRP A 98 -5.91 19.08 -0.34
N GLN A 99 -5.57 20.06 -1.20
CA GLN A 99 -6.34 20.34 -2.42
C GLN A 99 -6.25 19.15 -3.38
N MET A 100 -5.04 18.62 -3.59
CA MET A 100 -4.83 17.47 -4.48
C MET A 100 -5.50 16.19 -3.94
N SER A 101 -5.53 16.02 -2.61
CA SER A 101 -6.24 14.90 -1.97
C SER A 101 -7.74 14.96 -2.22
N ILE A 102 -8.34 16.15 -2.21
CA ILE A 102 -9.77 16.32 -2.55
C ILE A 102 -10.02 16.00 -4.03
N VAL A 103 -9.18 16.49 -4.95
CA VAL A 103 -9.30 16.19 -6.39
C VAL A 103 -9.20 14.68 -6.65
N PHE A 104 -8.27 14.02 -5.96
CA PHE A 104 -8.13 12.57 -6.02
C PHE A 104 -9.37 11.85 -5.48
N GLY A 105 -9.90 12.27 -4.33
CA GLY A 105 -11.13 11.71 -3.75
C GLY A 105 -12.35 11.86 -4.67
N ILE A 106 -12.51 13.00 -5.34
CA ILE A 106 -13.57 13.20 -6.34
C ILE A 106 -13.41 12.20 -7.49
N THR A 107 -12.18 11.98 -7.95
CA THR A 107 -11.89 11.00 -9.00
C THR A 107 -12.25 9.58 -8.55
N GLN A 108 -11.94 9.21 -7.31
CA GLN A 108 -12.30 7.91 -6.73
C GLN A 108 -13.83 7.71 -6.64
N LEU A 109 -14.62 8.76 -6.39
CA LEU A 109 -16.09 8.67 -6.42
C LEU A 109 -16.65 8.28 -7.79
N PHE A 110 -15.96 8.66 -8.87
CA PHE A 110 -16.32 8.21 -10.22
C PHE A 110 -15.96 6.74 -10.43
N PHE A 111 -14.77 6.31 -9.99
CA PHE A 111 -14.36 4.90 -10.08
C PHE A 111 -15.19 3.98 -9.17
N SER A 112 -15.69 4.49 -8.04
CA SER A 112 -16.55 3.71 -7.13
C SER A 112 -17.92 3.36 -7.73
N GLN A 113 -18.30 3.96 -8.86
CA GLN A 113 -19.54 3.61 -9.57
C GLN A 113 -19.41 2.31 -10.39
N MET A 114 -18.22 1.68 -10.41
CA MET A 114 -18.04 0.41 -11.10
C MET A 114 -18.84 -0.72 -10.40
N PRO A 115 -19.67 -1.48 -11.14
CA PRO A 115 -20.73 -2.30 -10.57
C PRO A 115 -20.26 -3.57 -9.84
N THR A 116 -19.14 -4.19 -10.21
CA THR A 116 -18.63 -5.41 -9.55
C THR A 116 -17.11 -5.55 -9.61
N LEU A 117 -16.52 -6.29 -8.65
CA LEU A 117 -15.08 -6.61 -8.61
C LEU A 117 -14.61 -7.42 -9.83
N GLU A 118 -15.47 -8.29 -10.36
CA GLU A 118 -15.20 -9.05 -11.59
C GLU A 118 -15.04 -8.11 -12.80
N SER A 119 -15.84 -7.06 -12.93
CA SER A 119 -15.67 -6.05 -13.99
C SER A 119 -14.43 -5.16 -13.78
N ALA A 120 -13.82 -5.20 -12.59
CA ALA A 120 -12.68 -4.38 -12.20
C ALA A 120 -11.34 -5.15 -12.26
N TRP A 121 -11.30 -6.39 -12.76
CA TRP A 121 -10.06 -7.18 -12.86
C TRP A 121 -8.93 -6.44 -13.60
N TRP A 122 -9.28 -5.71 -14.67
CA TRP A 122 -8.33 -4.91 -15.45
C TRP A 122 -7.75 -3.76 -14.61
N SER A 123 -8.56 -3.19 -13.71
CA SER A 123 -8.17 -2.12 -12.81
C SER A 123 -7.09 -2.61 -11.86
N SER A 124 -7.30 -3.78 -11.24
CA SER A 124 -6.33 -4.44 -10.36
C SER A 124 -5.05 -4.83 -11.10
N MET A 125 -5.15 -5.34 -12.34
CA MET A 125 -4.00 -5.68 -13.17
C MET A 125 -3.15 -4.43 -13.50
N VAL A 126 -3.79 -3.32 -13.90
CA VAL A 126 -3.10 -2.05 -14.14
C VAL A 126 -2.45 -1.54 -12.84
N GLY A 127 -3.17 -1.61 -11.72
CA GLY A 127 -2.64 -1.22 -10.41
C GLY A 127 -1.40 -2.02 -10.02
N ALA A 128 -1.41 -3.34 -10.21
CA ALA A 128 -0.26 -4.21 -9.95
C ALA A 128 0.93 -3.93 -10.89
N ALA A 129 0.66 -3.69 -12.18
CA ALA A 129 1.71 -3.33 -13.12
C ALA A 129 2.37 -2.00 -12.74
N MET A 130 1.57 -0.98 -12.40
CA MET A 130 2.09 0.32 -11.97
C MET A 130 2.90 0.22 -10.67
N SER A 131 2.52 -0.65 -9.73
CA SER A 131 3.28 -0.83 -8.48
C SER A 131 4.65 -1.45 -8.68
N VAL A 132 4.74 -2.46 -9.54
CA VAL A 132 6.02 -3.04 -9.95
C VAL A 132 6.88 -1.99 -10.66
N LEU A 133 6.29 -1.22 -11.58
CA LEU A 133 7.02 -0.20 -12.34
C LEU A 133 7.57 0.92 -11.46
N TYR A 134 6.74 1.55 -10.61
CA TYR A 134 7.24 2.63 -9.75
C TYR A 134 8.23 2.12 -8.70
N SER A 135 8.06 0.90 -8.19
CA SER A 135 8.99 0.31 -7.22
C SER A 135 10.34 0.01 -7.86
N THR A 136 10.33 -0.49 -9.10
CA THR A 136 11.55 -0.70 -9.89
C THR A 136 12.25 0.62 -10.21
N ALA A 137 11.48 1.66 -10.56
CA ALA A 137 12.02 3.01 -10.76
C ALA A 137 12.65 3.57 -9.47
N ALA A 138 11.99 3.40 -8.32
CA ALA A 138 12.52 3.80 -7.01
C ALA A 138 13.84 3.09 -6.69
N LEU A 139 13.93 1.79 -6.95
CA LEU A 139 15.17 1.01 -6.79
C LEU A 139 16.30 1.54 -7.68
N GLY A 140 16.03 1.78 -8.96
CA GLY A 140 17.03 2.29 -9.90
C GLY A 140 17.53 3.68 -9.51
N MET A 141 16.62 4.59 -9.17
CA MET A 141 16.95 5.95 -8.72
C MET A 141 17.74 5.96 -7.41
N GLY A 142 17.35 5.11 -6.45
CA GLY A 142 18.04 4.98 -5.18
C GLY A 142 19.44 4.39 -5.35
N ALA A 143 19.61 3.36 -6.19
CA ALA A 143 20.90 2.74 -6.46
C ALA A 143 21.89 3.76 -7.07
N ALA A 144 21.41 4.62 -7.96
CA ALA A 144 22.20 5.71 -8.54
C ALA A 144 22.55 6.84 -7.53
N SER A 145 21.87 6.89 -6.39
CA SER A 145 22.00 7.95 -5.38
C SER A 145 22.74 7.50 -4.10
N VAL A 146 23.26 6.27 -4.06
CA VAL A 146 23.94 5.69 -2.88
C VAL A 146 25.11 6.55 -2.41
N GLY A 147 25.21 6.75 -1.09
CA GLY A 147 26.33 7.48 -0.47
C GLY A 147 26.07 8.96 -0.23
N ARG A 148 24.89 9.47 -0.58
CA ARG A 148 24.46 10.83 -0.23
C ARG A 148 23.83 10.84 1.17
N LYS A 149 24.40 11.60 2.09
CA LYS A 149 23.80 11.80 3.41
C LYS A 149 23.09 13.14 3.40
N LEU A 150 21.76 13.13 3.48
CA LEU A 150 21.02 14.34 3.82
C LEU A 150 21.15 14.59 5.33
N GLU A 151 21.07 15.86 5.75
CA GLU A 151 21.12 16.21 7.17
C GLU A 151 19.97 15.55 7.95
N PRO A 152 20.26 14.90 9.10
CA PRO A 152 19.24 14.22 9.88
C PRO A 152 18.10 15.16 10.29
N ARG A 153 16.84 14.76 10.05
CA ARG A 153 15.68 15.40 10.66
C ARG A 153 15.35 14.74 12.00
N VAL A 154 15.38 15.51 13.08
CA VAL A 154 14.88 15.06 14.39
C VAL A 154 13.36 14.90 14.29
N LYS A 155 12.84 13.69 14.50
CA LYS A 155 11.40 13.46 14.78
C LYS A 155 11.27 12.63 16.05
N ALA A 156 10.74 13.24 17.11
CA ALA A 156 10.51 12.59 18.40
C ALA A 156 9.61 11.33 18.31
N PHE A 157 8.76 11.23 17.29
CA PHE A 157 7.85 10.10 17.03
C PHE A 157 8.22 9.27 15.78
N GLY A 158 9.46 9.39 15.31
CA GLY A 158 9.91 8.78 14.06
C GLY A 158 9.76 7.26 13.97
N VAL A 159 9.96 6.56 15.09
CA VAL A 159 9.85 5.10 15.18
C VAL A 159 8.40 4.64 14.99
N PHE A 160 7.45 5.26 15.70
CA PHE A 160 6.03 4.92 15.57
C PHE A 160 5.47 5.24 14.18
N ASN A 161 5.93 6.34 13.57
CA ASN A 161 5.55 6.67 12.19
C ASN A 161 6.02 5.58 11.21
N ALA A 162 7.27 5.13 11.33
CA ALA A 162 7.81 4.09 10.47
C ALA A 162 7.18 2.71 10.73
N LEU A 163 6.90 2.34 11.99
CA LEU A 163 6.14 1.12 12.31
C LEU A 163 4.72 1.18 11.73
N GLY A 164 4.04 2.33 11.87
CA GLY A 164 2.71 2.54 11.29
C GLY A 164 2.71 2.45 9.76
N ALA A 165 3.74 3.00 9.10
CA ALA A 165 3.91 2.90 7.66
C ALA A 165 4.13 1.44 7.20
N ILE A 166 4.94 0.67 7.93
CA ILE A 166 5.14 -0.77 7.64
C ILE A 166 3.84 -1.56 7.86
N ALA A 167 3.13 -1.30 8.96
CA ALA A 167 1.86 -1.94 9.25
C ALA A 167 0.82 -1.65 8.15
N PHE A 168 0.71 -0.39 7.74
CA PHE A 168 -0.16 0.04 6.65
C PHE A 168 0.19 -0.65 5.32
N ALA A 169 1.47 -0.77 5.01
CA ALA A 169 1.94 -1.40 3.78
C ALA A 169 1.56 -2.88 3.66
N TYR A 170 1.35 -3.58 4.78
CA TYR A 170 0.89 -4.98 4.81
C TYR A 170 -0.62 -5.15 5.07
N SER A 171 -1.41 -4.08 5.02
CA SER A 171 -2.84 -4.06 5.36
C SER A 171 -3.76 -4.44 4.19
N PHE A 172 -3.67 -5.67 3.68
CA PHE A 172 -4.57 -6.18 2.61
C PHE A 172 -5.56 -7.24 3.08
N SER A 173 -5.34 -7.83 4.26
CA SER A 173 -6.13 -8.97 4.77
C SER A 173 -7.60 -8.62 5.02
N ALA A 174 -7.95 -7.34 5.11
CA ALA A 174 -9.30 -6.86 5.41
C ALA A 174 -10.34 -7.15 4.31
N VAL A 175 -9.90 -7.46 3.10
CA VAL A 175 -10.76 -7.81 1.95
C VAL A 175 -10.47 -9.22 1.40
N LEU A 176 -9.72 -10.03 2.17
CA LEU A 176 -9.19 -11.30 1.71
C LEU A 176 -10.29 -12.33 1.40
N LEU A 177 -11.32 -12.39 2.24
CA LEU A 177 -12.41 -13.36 2.11
C LEU A 177 -13.28 -13.03 0.89
N GLU A 178 -13.58 -11.76 0.69
CA GLU A 178 -14.32 -11.25 -0.44
C GLU A 178 -13.56 -11.51 -1.76
N VAL A 179 -12.24 -11.35 -1.76
CA VAL A 179 -11.40 -11.74 -2.92
C VAL A 179 -11.42 -13.26 -3.12
N GLN A 180 -11.30 -14.05 -2.05
CA GLN A 180 -11.34 -15.52 -2.13
C GLN A 180 -12.68 -16.04 -2.66
N ASP A 181 -13.79 -15.33 -2.38
CA ASP A 181 -15.13 -15.68 -2.86
C ASP A 181 -15.28 -15.54 -4.39
N THR A 182 -14.46 -14.71 -5.03
CA THR A 182 -14.44 -14.56 -6.49
C THR A 182 -13.67 -15.67 -7.23
N ILE A 183 -12.99 -16.56 -6.50
CA ILE A 183 -12.19 -17.63 -7.10
C ILE A 183 -13.09 -18.78 -7.54
N HIS A 184 -13.16 -19.01 -8.86
CA HIS A 184 -13.82 -20.16 -9.42
C HIS A 184 -13.14 -21.48 -8.99
N GLU A 185 -13.95 -22.47 -8.63
CA GLU A 185 -13.52 -23.83 -8.30
C GLU A 185 -13.88 -24.78 -9.44
N PRO A 186 -13.09 -25.85 -9.73
CA PRO A 186 -11.91 -26.35 -9.01
C PRO A 186 -10.56 -25.73 -9.45
N PRO A 187 -9.49 -25.79 -8.60
CA PRO A 187 -9.39 -26.41 -7.26
C PRO A 187 -10.07 -25.57 -6.16
N LYS A 188 -10.14 -26.10 -4.93
CA LYS A 188 -10.72 -25.37 -3.77
C LYS A 188 -10.10 -23.98 -3.63
N SER A 189 -10.93 -22.95 -3.43
CA SER A 189 -10.53 -21.54 -3.40
C SER A 189 -9.37 -21.28 -2.43
N LYS A 190 -9.35 -21.95 -1.27
CA LYS A 190 -8.28 -21.84 -0.26
C LYS A 190 -6.88 -22.16 -0.79
N LEU A 191 -6.75 -23.15 -1.69
CA LEU A 191 -5.44 -23.55 -2.21
C LEU A 191 -4.92 -22.48 -3.17
N THR A 192 -5.78 -22.02 -4.07
CA THR A 192 -5.49 -20.92 -5.00
C THR A 192 -5.16 -19.65 -4.22
N MET A 193 -5.96 -19.32 -3.21
CA MET A 193 -5.77 -18.13 -2.39
C MET A 193 -4.47 -18.16 -1.61
N ARG A 194 -4.12 -19.27 -0.95
CA ARG A 194 -2.84 -19.41 -0.24
C ARG A 194 -1.62 -19.27 -1.15
N ARG A 195 -1.68 -19.85 -2.35
CA ARG A 195 -0.62 -19.69 -3.36
C ARG A 195 -0.51 -18.23 -3.82
N ALA A 196 -1.64 -17.58 -4.09
CA ALA A 196 -1.68 -16.19 -4.50
C ALA A 196 -1.12 -15.26 -3.40
N VAL A 197 -1.55 -15.44 -2.15
CA VAL A 197 -1.05 -14.71 -0.98
C VAL A 197 0.45 -14.94 -0.77
N GLY A 198 0.92 -16.18 -0.86
CA GLY A 198 2.34 -16.50 -0.71
C GLY A 198 3.19 -15.82 -1.79
N ALA A 199 2.75 -15.87 -3.05
CA ALA A 199 3.43 -15.24 -4.16
C ALA A 199 3.40 -13.70 -4.06
N SER A 200 2.24 -13.10 -3.76
CA SER A 200 2.11 -11.65 -3.63
C SER A 200 2.95 -11.13 -2.47
N MET A 201 2.96 -11.81 -1.34
CA MET A 201 3.78 -11.43 -0.20
C MET A 201 5.28 -11.53 -0.50
N ALA A 202 5.72 -12.59 -1.19
CA ALA A 202 7.12 -12.73 -1.57
C ALA A 202 7.59 -11.57 -2.47
N VAL A 203 6.79 -11.22 -3.47
CA VAL A 203 7.07 -10.09 -4.37
C VAL A 203 7.09 -8.77 -3.59
N THR A 204 6.07 -8.51 -2.78
CA THR A 204 5.98 -7.28 -1.95
C THR A 204 7.14 -7.18 -0.97
N PHE A 205 7.52 -8.26 -0.30
CA PHE A 205 8.64 -8.30 0.63
C PHE A 205 9.97 -7.96 -0.07
N VAL A 206 10.23 -8.52 -1.25
CA VAL A 206 11.43 -8.21 -2.04
C VAL A 206 11.48 -6.72 -2.39
N PHE A 207 10.36 -6.14 -2.84
CA PHE A 207 10.32 -4.70 -3.15
C PHE A 207 10.47 -3.83 -1.91
N TYR A 208 9.81 -4.16 -0.79
CA TYR A 208 9.88 -3.36 0.44
C TYR A 208 11.27 -3.39 1.07
N VAL A 209 11.89 -4.57 1.14
CA VAL A 209 13.28 -4.71 1.59
C VAL A 209 14.20 -3.97 0.63
N GLY A 210 14.07 -4.19 -0.68
CA GLY A 210 14.91 -3.54 -1.68
C GLY A 210 14.84 -2.02 -1.61
N VAL A 211 13.63 -1.44 -1.67
CA VAL A 211 13.42 0.02 -1.65
C VAL A 211 13.84 0.59 -0.30
N GLY A 212 13.52 -0.08 0.81
CA GLY A 212 13.93 0.34 2.14
C GLY A 212 15.45 0.36 2.31
N PHE A 213 16.14 -0.68 1.83
CA PHE A 213 17.59 -0.81 1.92
C PHE A 213 18.30 0.19 1.02
N VAL A 214 17.97 0.19 -0.27
CA VAL A 214 18.58 1.11 -1.25
C VAL A 214 18.27 2.56 -0.86
N GLY A 215 17.04 2.84 -0.45
CA GLY A 215 16.61 4.14 0.05
C GLY A 215 17.42 4.62 1.24
N TYR A 216 17.57 3.78 2.26
CA TYR A 216 18.37 4.11 3.44
C TYR A 216 19.85 4.27 3.12
N ALA A 217 20.41 3.44 2.23
CA ALA A 217 21.79 3.58 1.77
C ALA A 217 22.03 4.87 0.97
N ALA A 218 20.99 5.36 0.28
CA ALA A 218 21.04 6.57 -0.54
C ALA A 218 20.75 7.88 0.21
N LEU A 219 19.98 7.83 1.30
CA LEU A 219 19.47 9.05 1.98
C LEU A 219 19.68 9.05 3.50
N GLY A 220 20.01 7.90 4.09
CA GLY A 220 20.18 7.73 5.53
C GLY A 220 18.93 8.07 6.35
N ASP A 221 19.14 8.62 7.53
CA ASP A 221 18.05 8.98 8.46
C ASP A 221 17.19 10.17 8.00
N ALA A 222 17.57 10.82 6.91
CA ALA A 222 16.87 11.94 6.31
C ALA A 222 15.97 11.54 5.14
N THR A 223 15.72 10.23 4.97
CA THR A 223 14.76 9.70 4.00
C THR A 223 13.37 10.37 4.16
N PRO A 224 12.81 11.00 3.11
CA PRO A 224 11.50 11.62 3.15
C PRO A 224 10.36 10.57 3.15
N GLY A 225 9.14 11.00 3.49
CA GLY A 225 7.96 10.11 3.47
C GLY A 225 7.67 9.56 2.07
N ASN A 226 7.64 10.43 1.07
CA ASN A 226 7.66 10.03 -0.34
C ASN A 226 9.11 9.90 -0.82
N ILE A 227 9.62 8.67 -0.85
CA ILE A 227 11.02 8.39 -1.17
C ILE A 227 11.45 8.86 -2.57
N LEU A 228 10.52 8.91 -3.52
CA LEU A 228 10.78 9.35 -4.90
C LEU A 228 11.27 10.81 -4.96
N THR A 229 10.95 11.61 -3.94
CA THR A 229 11.37 13.02 -3.85
C THR A 229 12.77 13.20 -3.27
N GLY A 230 13.32 12.15 -2.64
CA GLY A 230 14.64 12.21 -2.02
C GLY A 230 15.79 11.97 -2.99
N PHE A 231 15.53 11.31 -4.12
CA PHE A 231 16.57 10.96 -5.09
C PHE A 231 16.93 12.14 -5.99
N ASN A 232 18.22 12.25 -6.32
CA ASN A 232 18.70 13.23 -7.31
C ASN A 232 18.60 12.64 -8.72
N SER A 233 17.37 12.48 -9.18
CA SER A 233 17.04 11.88 -10.47
C SER A 233 16.47 12.92 -11.44
N PRO A 234 16.49 12.64 -12.76
CA PRO A 234 15.86 13.52 -13.74
C PRO A 234 14.40 13.78 -13.37
N LYS A 235 13.97 15.05 -13.41
CA LYS A 235 12.60 15.45 -13.04
C LYS A 235 11.53 14.62 -13.77
N ALA A 236 11.73 14.34 -15.06
CA ALA A 236 10.83 13.53 -15.86
C ALA A 236 10.63 12.11 -15.29
N LEU A 237 11.69 11.47 -14.79
CA LEU A 237 11.61 10.13 -14.20
C LEU A 237 10.85 10.15 -12.87
N VAL A 238 11.11 11.17 -12.03
CA VAL A 238 10.38 11.38 -10.76
C VAL A 238 8.90 11.65 -11.02
N THR A 239 8.57 12.50 -11.99
CA THR A 239 7.19 12.78 -12.42
C THR A 239 6.51 11.51 -12.93
N ALA A 240 7.16 10.74 -13.79
CA ALA A 240 6.61 9.50 -14.32
C ALA A 240 6.33 8.48 -13.19
N ALA A 241 7.24 8.33 -12.24
CA ALA A 241 7.06 7.44 -11.09
C ALA A 241 5.88 7.88 -10.20
N ASN A 242 5.74 9.19 -9.93
CA ASN A 242 4.59 9.71 -9.17
C ASN A 242 3.27 9.55 -9.95
N ALA A 243 3.27 9.70 -11.27
CA ALA A 243 2.10 9.42 -12.10
C ALA A 243 1.70 7.93 -12.04
N MET A 244 2.67 7.01 -12.04
CA MET A 244 2.41 5.58 -11.84
C MET A 244 1.81 5.30 -10.45
N VAL A 245 2.28 5.98 -9.40
CA VAL A 245 1.68 5.89 -8.06
C VAL A 245 0.21 6.33 -8.11
N LEU A 246 -0.12 7.44 -8.78
CA LEU A 246 -1.52 7.88 -8.91
C LEU A 246 -2.41 6.84 -9.59
N VAL A 247 -1.93 6.23 -10.67
CA VAL A 247 -2.66 5.18 -11.38
C VAL A 247 -2.78 3.92 -10.53
N HIS A 248 -1.81 3.63 -9.67
CA HIS A 248 -1.88 2.51 -8.73
C HIS A 248 -2.91 2.73 -7.62
N MET A 249 -3.04 3.95 -7.09
CA MET A 249 -3.91 4.26 -5.94
C MET A 249 -5.39 4.45 -6.29
N LYS A 250 -5.74 4.50 -7.58
CA LYS A 250 -7.10 4.80 -8.09
C LYS A 250 -8.18 3.86 -7.55
#